data_AF-A0AAV9QDT5-F1
#
_entry.id   AF-A0AAV9QDT5-F1
#
_cell.length_a   1.000
_cell.length_b   1.000
_cell.length_c   1.000
_cell.angle_alpha   90.00
_cell.angle_beta   90.00
_cell.angle_gamma   90.00
#
_symmetry.space_group_name_H-M   'P 1'
#
loop_
_entity.id
_entity.type
_entity.pdbx_description
1 polymer ?
#
loop_
_entity_poly.entity_id
_entity_poly.type
_entity_poly.pdbx_seq_one_letter_code
_entity_poly.pdbx_strand_id
1 'polypeptide(L)'
;MVSGIKKMAKAAVLFLAASTNAHMIMKSPVPYGKSTLNNSPLNGDGSDFPCKQRSGVYDAEGASNVAAIGDPQTLSFIGQATHGGGSCQVSLTTDLQPTINSKWSVILSIEGGCPTSQSGNIGGDPNGSGSSTFQYTVPEGIAPGEYTLAWSWINKVGNREFYMNCAPLTVTAAKKKRYAPTPKMSKRQTSFPDMFVANLASVNDCVTPESFDYVYPNPGSVVQSAGTGPYTTLSCGAATGNNAAQTPTATGAASAAATGSATESSPAVATSAAGGSSSPAIFATGAASAASPVSTDAASVIPIDATSTATPAATPSTSSSSGNGSDSGSASTNTSVAGAQSGPCTNEGAWACSADGSSFQRCASGLWSAVISMESGMACTPGVSMTFSQAATAGKSKRHLHSHMRRHAELHGESLH
;
A
#
# COMPACT_ATOMS: atom_id res chain seq x y z
N MET A 1 56.64 0.88 42.86
CA MET A 1 55.65 0.72 41.78
C MET A 1 54.73 -0.43 42.19
N VAL A 2 53.66 -0.15 42.94
CA VAL A 2 52.36 0.40 42.48
C VAL A 2 51.53 -0.66 41.77
N SER A 3 50.44 -1.04 42.44
CA SER A 3 49.40 -2.01 42.07
C SER A 3 48.85 -1.83 40.65
N GLY A 4 48.65 -2.95 39.93
CA GLY A 4 48.06 -2.97 38.58
C GLY A 4 47.06 -4.11 38.29
N ILE A 5 46.70 -4.96 39.27
CA ILE A 5 45.79 -6.10 39.06
C ILE A 5 44.45 -5.85 39.77
N LYS A 6 43.47 -5.26 39.06
CA LYS A 6 42.03 -5.34 39.36
C LYS A 6 41.18 -4.67 38.27
N LYS A 7 39.99 -5.24 38.01
CA LYS A 7 38.89 -4.70 37.20
C LYS A 7 39.16 -4.50 35.69
N MET A 8 38.86 -5.53 34.90
CA MET A 8 37.87 -5.34 33.82
C MET A 8 36.64 -6.18 34.17
N ALA A 9 35.56 -5.49 34.52
CA ALA A 9 34.31 -6.13 34.92
C ALA A 9 33.36 -6.19 33.73
N LYS A 10 32.82 -7.39 33.48
CA LYS A 10 31.58 -7.69 32.74
C LYS A 10 30.96 -6.52 31.95
N ALA A 11 31.53 -6.21 30.78
CA ALA A 11 30.82 -5.45 29.74
C ALA A 11 29.82 -6.37 29.04
N ALA A 12 28.83 -6.86 29.79
CA ALA A 12 27.68 -7.55 29.21
C ALA A 12 26.83 -6.49 28.51
N VAL A 13 27.10 -6.25 27.22
CA VAL A 13 26.26 -5.40 26.38
C VAL A 13 24.91 -6.08 26.27
N LEU A 14 23.98 -5.64 27.12
CA LEU A 14 22.59 -6.03 27.01
C LEU A 14 22.07 -5.37 25.73
N PHE A 15 22.10 -6.13 24.63
CA PHE A 15 21.37 -5.80 23.42
C PHE A 15 19.89 -5.87 23.78
N LEU A 16 19.36 -4.76 24.32
CA LEU A 16 17.94 -4.49 24.24
C LEU A 16 17.65 -4.39 22.74
N ALA A 17 17.18 -5.49 22.18
CA ALA A 17 16.41 -5.46 20.96
C ALA A 17 15.18 -4.60 21.27
N ALA A 18 15.31 -3.29 21.07
CA ALA A 18 14.20 -2.37 21.07
C ALA A 18 13.32 -2.77 19.89
N SER A 19 12.38 -3.68 20.16
CA SER A 19 11.31 -4.06 19.25
C SER A 19 10.44 -2.83 19.04
N THR A 20 10.87 -1.99 18.10
CA THR A 20 10.14 -0.82 17.62
C THR A 20 8.90 -1.32 16.90
N ASN A 21 7.89 -1.66 17.70
CA ASN A 21 6.60 -2.17 17.26
C ASN A 21 5.83 -1.02 16.60
N ALA A 22 6.24 -0.76 15.36
CA ALA A 22 6.03 0.48 14.63
C ALA A 22 5.43 0.17 13.24
N HIS A 23 4.66 -0.90 13.17
CA HIS A 23 4.01 -1.46 11.99
C HIS A 23 2.84 -0.57 11.53
N MET A 24 1.89 -1.12 10.75
CA MET A 24 0.96 -0.33 9.94
C MET A 24 -0.50 -0.37 10.44
N ILE A 25 -1.18 0.78 10.43
CA ILE A 25 -2.61 0.95 10.73
C ILE A 25 -3.34 1.56 9.53
N MET A 26 -4.56 1.11 9.25
CA MET A 26 -5.49 1.74 8.31
C MET A 26 -5.95 3.12 8.80
N LYS A 27 -5.63 4.17 8.04
CA LYS A 27 -5.98 5.57 8.28
C LYS A 27 -7.30 5.96 7.61
N SER A 28 -7.51 5.42 6.41
CA SER A 28 -8.72 5.57 5.60
C SER A 28 -9.06 4.19 5.01
N PRO A 29 -10.32 3.72 5.07
CA PRO A 29 -11.42 4.25 5.90
C PRO A 29 -11.04 4.31 7.39
N VAL A 30 -11.74 5.16 8.16
CA VAL A 30 -11.50 5.34 9.59
C VAL A 30 -11.93 4.07 10.34
N PRO A 31 -11.04 3.41 11.10
CA PRO A 31 -11.32 2.13 11.74
C PRO A 31 -12.15 2.26 13.03
N TYR A 32 -12.78 1.14 13.43
CA TYR A 32 -13.41 1.00 14.75
C TYR A 32 -12.37 1.04 15.88
N GLY A 33 -12.78 1.56 17.04
CA GLY A 33 -12.00 1.60 18.28
C GLY A 33 -10.65 2.29 18.07
N LYS A 34 -10.61 3.37 17.28
CA LYS A 34 -9.40 4.03 16.79
C LYS A 34 -8.46 4.46 17.93
N SER A 35 -9.01 4.89 19.07
CA SER A 35 -8.26 5.29 20.27
C SER A 35 -7.51 4.13 20.94
N THR A 36 -7.97 2.89 20.73
CA THR A 36 -7.37 1.66 21.27
C THR A 36 -6.69 0.79 20.21
N LEU A 37 -6.78 1.17 18.93
CA LEU A 37 -6.20 0.42 17.83
C LEU A 37 -4.68 0.62 17.79
N ASN A 38 -3.94 -0.45 18.05
CA ASN A 38 -2.50 -0.48 17.85
C ASN A 38 -2.13 -1.01 16.45
N ASN A 39 -0.87 -0.83 16.10
CA ASN A 39 -0.29 -1.17 14.81
C ASN A 39 0.18 -2.63 14.68
N SER A 40 0.16 -3.41 15.76
CA SER A 40 0.72 -4.75 15.78
C SER A 40 -0.04 -5.69 14.83
N PRO A 41 0.61 -6.76 14.32
CA PRO A 41 -0.12 -7.84 13.67
C PRO A 41 -1.14 -8.45 14.63
N LEU A 42 -2.07 -9.24 14.12
CA LEU A 42 -2.82 -10.17 14.95
C LEU A 42 -1.86 -11.10 15.71
N ASN A 43 -2.28 -11.58 16.87
CA ASN A 43 -1.55 -12.59 17.62
C ASN A 43 -1.43 -13.86 16.77
N GLY A 44 -0.23 -14.45 16.68
CA GLY A 44 0.01 -15.62 15.82
C GLY A 44 -0.74 -16.89 16.26
N ASP A 45 -1.31 -16.91 17.46
CA ASP A 45 -2.24 -17.95 17.91
C ASP A 45 -3.68 -17.74 17.36
N GLY A 46 -3.99 -16.59 16.77
CA GLY A 46 -5.31 -16.19 16.28
C GLY A 46 -6.25 -15.62 17.36
N SER A 47 -5.80 -15.43 18.60
CA SER A 47 -6.66 -15.06 19.74
C SER A 47 -7.36 -13.71 19.61
N ASP A 48 -6.85 -12.78 18.78
CA ASP A 48 -7.49 -11.49 18.49
C ASP A 48 -8.11 -11.39 17.08
N PHE A 49 -8.29 -12.51 16.38
CA PHE A 49 -9.00 -12.58 15.09
C PHE A 49 -10.53 -12.66 15.28
N PRO A 50 -11.33 -11.96 14.46
CA PRO A 50 -10.96 -10.92 13.48
C PRO A 50 -10.79 -9.54 14.15
N CYS A 51 -10.38 -8.53 13.38
CA CYS A 51 -10.45 -7.10 13.75
C CYS A 51 -9.61 -6.60 14.94
N LYS A 52 -8.69 -7.41 15.50
CA LYS A 52 -7.95 -7.14 16.74
C LYS A 52 -8.88 -7.03 17.95
N GLN A 53 -9.50 -8.16 18.32
CA GLN A 53 -10.41 -8.29 19.47
C GLN A 53 -9.82 -7.65 20.73
N ARG A 54 -10.57 -6.71 21.31
CA ARG A 54 -10.22 -5.90 22.49
C ARG A 54 -11.49 -5.25 23.04
N SER A 55 -11.42 -4.68 24.24
CA SER A 55 -12.52 -3.84 24.76
C SER A 55 -12.79 -2.68 23.79
N GLY A 56 -14.05 -2.49 23.39
CA GLY A 56 -14.44 -1.44 22.43
C GLY A 56 -14.02 -1.68 20.98
N VAL A 57 -13.69 -2.92 20.58
CA VAL A 57 -13.26 -3.27 19.21
C VAL A 57 -14.22 -2.81 18.09
N TYR A 58 -15.52 -2.65 18.38
CA TYR A 58 -16.55 -2.20 17.44
C TYR A 58 -17.18 -0.85 17.79
N ASP A 59 -16.58 -0.09 18.71
CA ASP A 59 -17.03 1.28 18.98
C ASP A 59 -16.65 2.17 17.79
N ALA A 60 -17.61 2.87 17.20
CA ALA A 60 -17.36 3.67 16.01
C ALA A 60 -16.46 4.90 16.27
N GLU A 61 -16.42 5.43 17.50
CA GLU A 61 -15.65 6.62 17.88
C GLU A 61 -15.85 7.85 16.95
N GLY A 62 -17.00 7.95 16.29
CA GLY A 62 -17.30 8.99 15.30
C GLY A 62 -16.80 8.71 13.88
N ALA A 63 -16.27 7.51 13.60
CA ALA A 63 -16.01 7.03 12.24
C ALA A 63 -17.30 7.00 11.41
N SER A 64 -17.28 7.64 10.25
CA SER A 64 -18.42 7.80 9.34
C SER A 64 -17.94 7.60 7.90
N ASN A 65 -17.69 6.34 7.54
CA ASN A 65 -17.25 5.99 6.19
C ASN A 65 -18.48 5.66 5.34
N VAL A 66 -18.73 6.46 4.29
CA VAL A 66 -19.90 6.29 3.41
C VAL A 66 -19.41 6.12 1.98
N ALA A 67 -19.67 4.95 1.39
CA ALA A 67 -19.31 4.64 0.01
C ALA A 67 -20.57 4.52 -0.85
N ALA A 68 -20.58 5.11 -2.04
CA ALA A 68 -21.58 4.80 -3.06
C ALA A 68 -21.08 3.67 -3.96
N ILE A 69 -21.96 2.75 -4.33
CA ILE A 69 -21.61 1.68 -5.28
C ILE A 69 -21.08 2.30 -6.58
N GLY A 70 -19.89 1.88 -7.01
CA GLY A 70 -19.19 2.40 -8.18
C GLY A 70 -18.34 3.67 -7.97
N ASP A 71 -18.42 4.35 -6.81
CA ASP A 71 -17.58 5.52 -6.51
C ASP A 71 -16.25 5.09 -5.84
N PRO A 72 -15.10 5.60 -6.30
CA PRO A 72 -13.79 5.25 -5.73
C PRO A 72 -13.59 5.86 -4.34
N GLN A 73 -13.13 5.03 -3.41
CA GLN A 73 -12.87 5.31 -2.01
C GLN A 73 -11.37 5.17 -1.70
N THR A 74 -10.84 5.98 -0.79
CA THR A 74 -9.41 5.97 -0.46
C THR A 74 -9.07 4.93 0.60
N LEU A 75 -8.09 4.08 0.31
CA LEU A 75 -7.38 3.22 1.25
C LEU A 75 -5.99 3.82 1.54
N SER A 76 -5.73 4.21 2.77
CA SER A 76 -4.43 4.77 3.17
C SER A 76 -4.07 4.40 4.61
N PHE A 77 -2.80 4.56 4.98
CA PHE A 77 -2.23 4.02 6.21
C PHE A 77 -1.43 5.06 7.01
N ILE A 78 -1.13 4.71 8.26
CA ILE A 78 -0.06 5.30 9.09
C ILE A 78 0.86 4.19 9.60
N GLY A 79 2.12 4.51 9.85
CA GLY A 79 3.13 3.58 10.35
C GLY A 79 4.47 3.70 9.61
N GLN A 80 5.46 2.93 10.06
CA GLN A 80 6.82 2.96 9.51
C GLN A 80 7.37 1.57 9.11
N ALA A 81 7.03 0.51 9.85
CA ALA A 81 7.49 -0.84 9.54
C ALA A 81 6.59 -1.50 8.49
N THR A 82 6.87 -1.18 7.23
CA THR A 82 6.17 -1.67 6.03
C THR A 82 6.69 -3.02 5.51
N HIS A 83 7.72 -3.61 6.13
CA HIS A 83 8.22 -4.96 5.82
C HIS A 83 8.59 -5.20 4.34
N GLY A 84 8.95 -4.14 3.60
CA GLY A 84 9.20 -4.19 2.16
C GLY A 84 7.97 -4.45 1.28
N GLY A 85 6.76 -4.23 1.81
CA GLY A 85 5.48 -4.49 1.14
C GLY A 85 4.91 -5.87 1.48
N GLY A 86 4.53 -6.62 0.46
CA GLY A 86 3.63 -7.77 0.57
C GLY A 86 2.28 -7.46 -0.09
N SER A 87 1.24 -8.16 0.33
CA SER A 87 -0.06 -8.16 -0.36
C SER A 87 -1.23 -7.98 0.60
N CYS A 88 -2.31 -7.38 0.10
CA CYS A 88 -3.48 -6.99 0.90
C CYS A 88 -4.79 -7.43 0.27
N GLN A 89 -5.85 -7.55 1.07
CA GLN A 89 -7.23 -7.57 0.56
C GLN A 89 -8.09 -6.52 1.28
N VAL A 90 -9.07 -5.99 0.57
CA VAL A 90 -10.20 -5.26 1.15
C VAL A 90 -11.44 -6.14 1.02
N SER A 91 -12.06 -6.44 2.16
CA SER A 91 -13.17 -7.38 2.27
C SER A 91 -14.33 -6.78 3.04
N LEU A 92 -15.57 -7.13 2.69
CA LEU A 92 -16.79 -6.70 3.38
C LEU A 92 -17.48 -7.87 4.06
N THR A 93 -18.09 -7.63 5.22
CA THR A 93 -19.07 -8.53 5.84
C THR A 93 -20.27 -7.76 6.34
N THR A 94 -21.45 -8.39 6.32
CA THR A 94 -22.69 -7.83 6.88
C THR A 94 -22.70 -7.81 8.41
N ASP A 95 -21.79 -8.56 9.03
CA ASP A 95 -21.69 -8.62 10.48
C ASP A 95 -21.07 -7.31 11.00
N LEU A 96 -21.84 -6.53 11.76
CA LEU A 96 -21.38 -5.26 12.34
C LEU A 96 -20.48 -5.47 13.58
N GLN A 97 -20.38 -6.72 14.06
CA GLN A 97 -19.45 -7.19 15.08
C GLN A 97 -18.92 -8.58 14.68
N PRO A 98 -17.96 -8.67 13.73
CA PRO A 98 -17.53 -9.95 13.18
C PRO A 98 -16.92 -10.92 14.19
N THR A 99 -17.14 -12.22 13.96
CA THR A 99 -16.56 -13.32 14.73
C THR A 99 -15.63 -14.15 13.84
N ILE A 100 -14.95 -15.15 14.41
CA ILE A 100 -14.16 -16.14 13.65
C ILE A 100 -14.99 -16.88 12.58
N ASN A 101 -16.32 -16.94 12.72
CA ASN A 101 -17.23 -17.59 11.77
C ASN A 101 -17.77 -16.65 10.67
N SER A 102 -17.54 -15.34 10.78
CA SER A 102 -18.10 -14.34 9.86
C SER A 102 -17.59 -14.51 8.43
N LYS A 103 -18.47 -14.27 7.46
CA LYS A 103 -18.18 -14.44 6.03
C LYS A 103 -17.78 -13.11 5.38
N TRP A 104 -16.65 -13.13 4.67
CA TRP A 104 -15.95 -11.93 4.22
C TRP A 104 -15.81 -11.94 2.69
N SER A 105 -16.60 -11.11 2.02
CA SER A 105 -16.57 -10.94 0.56
C SER A 105 -15.41 -10.03 0.12
N VAL A 106 -14.42 -10.58 -0.58
CA VAL A 106 -13.31 -9.80 -1.17
C VAL A 106 -13.81 -8.89 -2.27
N ILE A 107 -13.56 -7.58 -2.16
CA ILE A 107 -13.90 -6.57 -3.18
C ILE A 107 -12.67 -5.98 -3.89
N LEU A 108 -11.48 -6.15 -3.34
CA LEU A 108 -10.20 -5.78 -3.95
C LEU A 108 -9.08 -6.68 -3.39
N SER A 109 -8.21 -7.21 -4.27
CA SER A 109 -6.89 -7.71 -3.89
C SER A 109 -5.80 -6.78 -4.40
N ILE A 110 -4.78 -6.53 -3.58
CA ILE A 110 -3.57 -5.79 -3.96
C ILE A 110 -2.40 -6.76 -3.86
N GLU A 111 -1.92 -7.22 -5.01
CA GLU A 111 -0.89 -8.24 -5.14
C GLU A 111 0.48 -7.55 -5.33
N GLY A 112 1.25 -7.56 -4.25
CA GLY A 112 2.55 -6.94 -4.15
C GLY A 112 2.54 -5.42 -3.95
N GLY A 113 3.54 -4.94 -3.22
CA GLY A 113 3.75 -3.51 -2.97
C GLY A 113 2.67 -2.85 -2.10
N CYS A 114 1.93 -3.62 -1.30
CA CYS A 114 1.03 -3.09 -0.27
C CYS A 114 1.61 -3.35 1.13
N PRO A 115 1.57 -2.39 2.07
CA PRO A 115 1.06 -1.01 1.95
C PRO A 115 2.06 -0.02 1.32
N THR A 116 3.24 -0.46 0.89
CA THR A 116 4.17 0.36 0.07
C THR A 116 4.92 -0.50 -0.94
N SER A 117 5.26 0.10 -2.08
CA SER A 117 6.16 -0.48 -3.09
C SER A 117 7.64 -0.14 -2.82
N GLN A 118 7.92 0.68 -1.81
CA GLN A 118 9.28 1.01 -1.39
C GLN A 118 9.95 -0.17 -0.67
N SER A 119 11.25 -0.37 -0.93
CA SER A 119 12.05 -1.38 -0.24
C SER A 119 12.30 -1.00 1.23
N GLY A 120 12.06 -1.94 2.15
CA GLY A 120 12.29 -1.75 3.58
C GLY A 120 11.14 -1.06 4.32
N ASN A 121 11.49 -0.12 5.20
CA ASN A 121 10.61 0.55 6.14
C ASN A 121 10.60 2.07 5.92
N ILE A 122 9.43 2.70 6.00
CA ILE A 122 9.20 4.12 5.67
C ILE A 122 9.48 5.05 6.86
N GLY A 123 10.74 5.40 7.07
CA GLY A 123 11.14 6.41 8.05
C GLY A 123 11.03 5.95 9.51
N GLY A 124 10.66 6.89 10.40
CA GLY A 124 10.79 6.73 11.86
C GLY A 124 9.75 7.48 12.71
N ASP A 125 8.58 7.80 12.14
CA ASP A 125 7.40 8.24 12.90
C ASP A 125 6.31 7.15 12.80
N PRO A 126 5.85 6.56 13.92
CA PRO A 126 4.80 5.53 13.89
C PRO A 126 3.42 6.08 13.50
N ASN A 127 3.24 7.41 13.43
CA ASN A 127 2.05 8.07 12.91
C ASN A 127 2.24 8.59 11.46
N GLY A 128 3.42 8.40 10.89
CA GLY A 128 3.78 8.89 9.57
C GLY A 128 2.92 8.26 8.48
N SER A 129 2.45 9.05 7.51
CA SER A 129 1.71 8.56 6.34
C SER A 129 2.56 8.61 5.07
N GLY A 130 3.75 8.02 5.13
CA GLY A 130 4.67 7.89 3.99
C GLY A 130 4.41 6.68 3.08
N SER A 131 3.33 5.94 3.33
CA SER A 131 2.96 4.73 2.59
C SER A 131 2.37 5.07 1.22
N SER A 132 2.21 4.07 0.37
CA SER A 132 1.34 4.19 -0.79
C SER A 132 -0.11 4.48 -0.33
N THR A 133 -0.85 5.20 -1.17
CA THR A 133 -2.29 5.38 -1.06
C THR A 133 -2.95 4.67 -2.24
N PHE A 134 -3.96 3.86 -1.96
CA PHE A 134 -4.68 3.04 -2.93
C PHE A 134 -6.14 3.50 -3.01
N GLN A 135 -6.84 3.05 -4.05
CA GLN A 135 -8.29 3.26 -4.16
C GLN A 135 -8.98 1.89 -4.22
N TYR A 136 -10.08 1.75 -3.49
CA TYR A 136 -11.03 0.63 -3.60
C TYR A 136 -12.39 1.17 -4.05
N THR A 137 -13.25 0.30 -4.57
CA THR A 137 -14.60 0.68 -4.99
C THR A 137 -15.56 -0.41 -4.53
N VAL A 138 -16.71 -0.05 -3.96
CA VAL A 138 -17.76 -1.03 -3.66
C VAL A 138 -18.44 -1.42 -4.99
N PRO A 139 -18.34 -2.68 -5.45
CA PRO A 139 -18.71 -3.06 -6.81
C PRO A 139 -20.22 -3.31 -6.98
N GLU A 140 -20.69 -3.26 -8.24
CA GLU A 140 -22.05 -3.65 -8.61
C GLU A 140 -22.29 -5.14 -8.32
N GLY A 141 -22.95 -5.40 -7.18
CA GLY A 141 -23.04 -6.73 -6.61
C GLY A 141 -23.49 -6.65 -5.17
N ILE A 142 -22.70 -5.95 -4.35
CA ILE A 142 -23.03 -5.55 -2.98
C ILE A 142 -24.37 -4.80 -2.95
N ALA A 143 -25.15 -4.96 -1.88
CA ALA A 143 -26.39 -4.24 -1.65
C ALA A 143 -26.16 -3.00 -0.76
N PRO A 144 -26.92 -1.90 -0.92
CA PRO A 144 -26.90 -0.81 0.05
C PRO A 144 -27.29 -1.27 1.46
N GLY A 145 -26.63 -0.74 2.48
CA GLY A 145 -26.75 -1.15 3.89
C GLY A 145 -25.46 -0.93 4.67
N GLU A 146 -25.46 -1.29 5.95
CA GLU A 146 -24.27 -1.22 6.81
C GLU A 146 -23.42 -2.50 6.70
N TYR A 147 -22.10 -2.35 6.72
CA TYR A 147 -21.11 -3.43 6.66
C TYR A 147 -19.94 -3.14 7.61
N THR A 148 -19.24 -4.20 8.04
CA THR A 148 -17.84 -4.06 8.43
C THR A 148 -16.96 -4.22 7.19
N LEU A 149 -16.09 -3.25 6.93
CA LEU A 149 -14.96 -3.40 6.01
C LEU A 149 -13.73 -3.84 6.78
N ALA A 150 -12.98 -4.81 6.26
CA ALA A 150 -11.63 -5.13 6.73
C ALA A 150 -10.59 -4.80 5.65
N TRP A 151 -9.52 -4.10 6.06
CA TRP A 151 -8.22 -4.22 5.42
C TRP A 151 -7.48 -5.40 6.06
N SER A 152 -6.92 -6.26 5.23
CA SER A 152 -5.98 -7.30 5.63
C SER A 152 -4.65 -7.14 4.87
N TRP A 153 -3.54 -7.51 5.50
CA TRP A 153 -2.20 -7.47 4.90
C TRP A 153 -1.34 -8.64 5.39
N ILE A 154 -0.70 -9.31 4.44
CA ILE A 154 0.35 -10.30 4.68
C ILE A 154 1.68 -9.68 4.27
N ASN A 155 2.61 -9.62 5.21
CA ASN A 155 3.91 -8.98 5.03
C ASN A 155 4.89 -9.82 4.19
N LYS A 156 5.76 -9.13 3.45
CA LYS A 156 6.81 -9.75 2.63
C LYS A 156 7.97 -10.27 3.48
N VAL A 157 8.66 -9.37 4.17
CA VAL A 157 9.86 -9.64 4.98
C VAL A 157 9.54 -9.68 6.48
N GLY A 158 10.30 -10.43 7.27
CA GLY A 158 10.19 -10.51 8.73
C GLY A 158 9.45 -11.76 9.22
N ASN A 159 8.90 -11.69 10.42
CA ASN A 159 8.02 -12.73 10.97
C ASN A 159 6.88 -13.07 10.00
N ARG A 160 6.30 -14.27 10.12
CA ARG A 160 5.11 -14.65 9.35
C ARG A 160 3.88 -14.09 10.06
N GLU A 161 3.39 -12.95 9.60
CA GLU A 161 2.36 -12.16 10.29
C GLU A 161 1.08 -12.02 9.44
N PHE A 162 -0.02 -11.65 10.10
CA PHE A 162 -1.26 -11.25 9.45
C PHE A 162 -1.78 -9.99 10.13
N TYR A 163 -1.91 -8.91 9.37
CA TYR A 163 -2.45 -7.64 9.82
C TYR A 163 -3.92 -7.56 9.43
N MET A 164 -4.75 -7.03 10.32
CA MET A 164 -6.17 -6.81 10.06
C MET A 164 -6.66 -5.57 10.81
N ASN A 165 -7.29 -4.62 10.13
CA ASN A 165 -8.03 -3.53 10.77
C ASN A 165 -9.43 -3.45 10.17
N CYS A 166 -10.44 -3.17 11.00
CA CYS A 166 -11.83 -3.13 10.59
C CYS A 166 -12.42 -1.72 10.77
N ALA A 167 -13.36 -1.35 9.89
CA ALA A 167 -14.05 -0.05 9.88
C ALA A 167 -15.56 -0.22 9.65
N PRO A 168 -16.41 0.64 10.24
CA PRO A 168 -17.81 0.73 9.86
C PRO A 168 -17.91 1.29 8.44
N LEU A 169 -18.78 0.73 7.60
CA LEU A 169 -19.01 1.20 6.23
C LEU A 169 -20.49 1.22 5.87
N THR A 170 -21.04 2.42 5.67
CA THR A 170 -22.37 2.61 5.08
C THR A 170 -22.25 2.55 3.55
N VAL A 171 -22.83 1.51 2.94
CA VAL A 171 -22.91 1.38 1.48
C VAL A 171 -24.22 1.99 0.99
N THR A 172 -24.10 2.93 0.04
CA THR A 172 -25.23 3.64 -0.58
C THR A 172 -25.39 3.26 -2.06
N ALA A 173 -26.60 3.42 -2.59
CA ALA A 173 -26.91 3.08 -3.97
C ALA A 173 -26.08 3.90 -4.97
N ALA A 174 -25.74 3.28 -6.11
CA ALA A 174 -24.98 3.93 -7.18
C ALA A 174 -25.64 5.23 -7.65
N LYS A 175 -24.84 6.30 -7.81
CA LYS A 175 -25.33 7.61 -8.23
C LYS A 175 -25.90 7.53 -9.66
N LYS A 176 -27.20 7.80 -9.81
CA LYS A 176 -27.89 7.83 -11.12
C LYS A 176 -27.24 8.86 -12.04
N LYS A 177 -26.37 8.42 -12.96
CA LYS A 177 -25.83 9.26 -14.03
C LYS A 177 -26.99 9.69 -14.95
N ARG A 178 -27.22 11.00 -15.03
CA ARG A 178 -28.45 11.60 -15.61
C ARG A 178 -28.60 11.39 -17.12
N TYR A 179 -27.53 10.99 -17.79
CA TYR A 179 -27.52 10.52 -19.17
C TYR A 179 -26.41 9.48 -19.34
N ALA A 180 -26.78 8.28 -19.72
CA ALA A 180 -25.87 7.22 -20.17
C ALA A 180 -26.66 6.33 -21.15
N PRO A 181 -26.13 6.02 -22.35
CA PRO A 181 -26.68 4.96 -23.18
C PRO A 181 -26.73 3.66 -22.37
N THR A 182 -27.79 2.86 -22.56
CA THR A 182 -28.04 1.63 -21.80
C THR A 182 -26.76 0.80 -21.71
N PRO A 183 -26.16 0.61 -20.52
CA PRO A 183 -24.98 -0.21 -20.39
C PRO A 183 -25.30 -1.61 -20.94
N LYS A 184 -24.40 -2.17 -21.76
CA LYS A 184 -24.43 -3.61 -22.01
C LYS A 184 -24.34 -4.27 -20.63
N MET A 185 -25.42 -4.95 -20.22
CA MET A 185 -25.50 -5.58 -18.90
C MET A 185 -24.35 -6.55 -18.73
N SER A 186 -23.27 -6.12 -18.08
CA SER A 186 -22.32 -7.03 -17.48
C SER A 186 -23.10 -7.89 -16.48
N LYS A 187 -22.73 -9.15 -16.35
CA LYS A 187 -23.34 -10.00 -15.32
C LYS A 187 -22.94 -9.41 -13.96
N ARG A 188 -23.88 -8.72 -13.30
CA ARG A 188 -23.71 -8.13 -11.96
C ARG A 188 -22.99 -9.17 -11.08
N GLN A 189 -21.89 -8.77 -10.45
CA GLN A 189 -21.10 -9.71 -9.69
C GLN A 189 -21.87 -10.14 -8.46
N THR A 190 -22.35 -11.38 -8.49
CA THR A 190 -23.25 -11.96 -7.48
C THR A 190 -22.53 -12.94 -6.55
N SER A 191 -21.24 -13.18 -6.81
CA SER A 191 -20.34 -13.97 -5.95
C SER A 191 -19.03 -13.20 -5.76
N PHE A 192 -18.55 -13.19 -4.52
CA PHE A 192 -17.25 -12.65 -4.12
C PHE A 192 -16.49 -13.78 -3.41
N PRO A 193 -15.16 -13.90 -3.56
CA PRO A 193 -14.40 -14.88 -2.79
C PRO A 193 -14.49 -14.63 -1.28
N ASP A 194 -14.37 -15.70 -0.50
CA ASP A 194 -14.01 -15.59 0.92
C ASP A 194 -12.62 -14.94 1.06
N MET A 195 -12.46 -14.08 2.06
CA MET A 195 -11.18 -13.45 2.41
C MET A 195 -10.11 -14.49 2.77
N PHE A 196 -8.92 -14.28 2.24
CA PHE A 196 -7.76 -15.12 2.53
C PHE A 196 -7.24 -14.87 3.96
N VAL A 197 -6.95 -15.95 4.70
CA VAL A 197 -6.35 -15.89 6.04
C VAL A 197 -5.20 -16.90 6.15
N ALA A 198 -4.10 -16.48 6.76
CA ALA A 198 -2.92 -17.29 7.04
C ALA A 198 -2.19 -16.75 8.27
N ASN A 199 -1.15 -17.46 8.73
CA ASN A 199 -0.26 -17.10 9.83
C ASN A 199 -0.97 -16.98 11.21
N LEU A 200 -2.12 -17.64 11.40
CA LEU A 200 -2.95 -17.61 12.62
C LEU A 200 -3.37 -19.02 13.04
N ALA A 201 -2.70 -19.59 14.05
CA ALA A 201 -2.75 -21.03 14.33
C ALA A 201 -4.13 -21.59 14.74
N SER A 202 -5.00 -20.81 15.39
CA SER A 202 -6.38 -21.24 15.70
C SER A 202 -7.37 -21.06 14.53
N VAL A 203 -6.96 -20.39 13.44
CA VAL A 203 -7.80 -20.17 12.26
C VAL A 203 -7.48 -21.18 11.16
N ASN A 204 -6.19 -21.44 10.88
CA ASN A 204 -5.73 -22.50 9.99
C ASN A 204 -4.21 -22.77 10.08
N ASP A 205 -3.77 -23.89 9.48
CA ASP A 205 -2.36 -24.28 9.34
C ASP A 205 -1.61 -23.57 8.18
N CYS A 206 -2.16 -22.51 7.59
CA CYS A 206 -1.55 -21.86 6.42
C CYS A 206 -0.42 -20.93 6.86
N VAL A 207 0.83 -21.23 6.50
CA VAL A 207 2.00 -20.39 6.79
C VAL A 207 2.59 -19.87 5.48
N THR A 208 2.79 -18.55 5.36
CA THR A 208 3.28 -17.95 4.12
C THR A 208 4.81 -17.98 4.00
N PRO A 209 5.40 -18.11 2.80
CA PRO A 209 6.84 -18.03 2.61
C PRO A 209 7.36 -16.60 2.73
N GLU A 210 8.57 -16.42 3.27
CA GLU A 210 9.20 -15.10 3.41
C GLU A 210 9.80 -14.57 2.09
N SER A 211 9.90 -13.23 1.99
CA SER A 211 10.52 -12.46 0.90
C SER A 211 9.72 -12.36 -0.41
N PHE A 212 8.49 -12.86 -0.45
CA PHE A 212 7.62 -12.76 -1.63
C PHE A 212 6.50 -11.72 -1.47
N ASP A 213 6.20 -11.03 -2.57
CA ASP A 213 4.88 -10.48 -2.81
C ASP A 213 3.93 -11.64 -3.18
N TYR A 214 2.68 -11.61 -2.75
CA TYR A 214 1.76 -12.75 -2.88
C TYR A 214 0.68 -12.53 -3.93
N VAL A 215 0.43 -13.57 -4.72
CA VAL A 215 -0.75 -13.75 -5.59
C VAL A 215 -1.74 -14.65 -4.85
N TYR A 216 -3.00 -14.24 -4.73
CA TYR A 216 -4.03 -15.01 -4.02
C TYR A 216 -4.60 -16.12 -4.91
N PRO A 217 -5.04 -17.26 -4.35
CA PRO A 217 -5.70 -18.31 -5.13
C PRO A 217 -7.07 -17.87 -5.65
N ASN A 218 -7.75 -17.00 -4.91
CA ASN A 218 -9.05 -16.42 -5.27
C ASN A 218 -9.01 -14.89 -5.06
N PRO A 219 -8.38 -14.11 -5.95
CA PRO A 219 -8.14 -12.68 -5.75
C PRO A 219 -9.38 -11.81 -5.99
N GLY A 220 -10.44 -12.38 -6.59
CA GLY A 220 -11.63 -11.66 -7.02
C GLY A 220 -11.53 -11.13 -8.46
N SER A 221 -12.41 -10.20 -8.80
CA SER A 221 -12.50 -9.56 -10.13
C SER A 221 -11.69 -8.27 -10.24
N VAL A 222 -11.34 -7.66 -9.11
CA VAL A 222 -10.60 -6.40 -9.01
C VAL A 222 -9.27 -6.69 -8.34
N VAL A 223 -8.21 -6.68 -9.15
CA VAL A 223 -6.83 -6.93 -8.71
C VAL A 223 -5.97 -5.72 -9.08
N GLN A 224 -5.19 -5.23 -8.13
CA GLN A 224 -4.15 -4.23 -8.34
C GLN A 224 -2.79 -4.87 -8.11
N SER A 225 -1.75 -4.40 -8.79
CA SER A 225 -0.37 -4.80 -8.54
C SER A 225 0.51 -3.55 -8.45
N ALA A 226 1.25 -3.44 -7.35
CA ALA A 226 2.13 -2.29 -7.07
C ALA A 226 3.57 -2.71 -6.72
N GLY A 227 3.82 -4.01 -6.53
CA GLY A 227 5.13 -4.54 -6.16
C GLY A 227 6.02 -4.86 -7.36
N THR A 228 7.31 -4.98 -7.10
CA THR A 228 8.31 -5.46 -8.08
C THR A 228 8.63 -6.95 -7.94
N GLY A 229 8.03 -7.64 -6.96
CA GLY A 229 8.29 -9.05 -6.68
C GLY A 229 9.54 -9.29 -5.81
N PRO A 230 10.05 -10.54 -5.73
CA PRO A 230 9.54 -11.71 -6.43
C PRO A 230 8.12 -12.07 -6.00
N TYR A 231 7.34 -12.64 -6.91
CA TYR A 231 5.96 -13.06 -6.67
C TYR A 231 5.87 -14.55 -6.37
N THR A 232 4.93 -14.95 -5.52
CA THR A 232 4.56 -16.36 -5.29
C THR A 232 3.05 -16.52 -5.15
N THR A 233 2.51 -17.68 -5.56
CA THR A 233 1.08 -17.98 -5.40
C THR A 233 0.83 -18.64 -4.06
N LEU A 234 -0.12 -18.11 -3.29
CA LEU A 234 -0.58 -18.70 -2.04
C LEU A 234 -1.39 -19.96 -2.32
N SER A 235 -0.96 -21.09 -1.73
CA SER A 235 -1.49 -22.43 -2.04
C SER A 235 -2.39 -23.03 -0.96
N CYS A 236 -2.19 -22.66 0.30
CA CYS A 236 -3.10 -22.99 1.41
C CYS A 236 -4.26 -21.97 1.49
N GLY A 237 -5.38 -22.34 2.11
CA GLY A 237 -6.59 -21.50 2.16
C GLY A 237 -7.50 -21.56 0.92
N ALA A 238 -7.16 -22.38 -0.08
CA ALA A 238 -8.03 -22.64 -1.24
C ALA A 238 -9.22 -23.55 -0.86
N ALA A 239 -10.25 -22.97 -0.23
CA ALA A 239 -11.56 -23.59 -0.12
C ALA A 239 -12.12 -23.93 -1.52
N THR A 240 -12.89 -25.01 -1.63
CA THR A 240 -13.24 -25.68 -2.90
C THR A 240 -14.25 -24.89 -3.76
N GLY A 241 -13.81 -23.78 -4.34
CA GLY A 241 -14.57 -22.97 -5.29
C GLY A 241 -13.72 -22.57 -6.49
N ASN A 242 -13.92 -23.26 -7.63
CA ASN A 242 -13.10 -23.08 -8.82
C ASN A 242 -13.31 -21.69 -9.48
N ASN A 243 -12.45 -20.73 -9.16
CA ASN A 243 -12.14 -19.61 -10.05
C ASN A 243 -10.63 -19.64 -10.31
N ALA A 244 -10.21 -19.98 -11.53
CA ALA A 244 -8.79 -20.04 -11.86
C ALA A 244 -8.14 -18.65 -11.74
N ALA A 245 -6.95 -18.59 -11.14
CA ALA A 245 -6.19 -17.35 -11.02
C ALA A 245 -5.95 -16.75 -12.41
N GLN A 246 -6.42 -15.51 -12.63
CA GLN A 246 -6.12 -14.75 -13.84
C GLN A 246 -4.83 -13.99 -13.63
N THR A 247 -3.82 -14.30 -14.44
CA THR A 247 -2.49 -13.67 -14.39
C THR A 247 -2.60 -12.15 -14.47
N PRO A 248 -1.96 -11.38 -13.57
CA PRO A 248 -1.98 -9.92 -13.62
C PRO A 248 -1.51 -9.39 -14.98
N THR A 249 -2.44 -8.82 -15.74
CA THR A 249 -2.14 -8.18 -17.03
C THR A 249 -1.63 -6.77 -16.76
N ALA A 250 -0.31 -6.58 -16.84
CA ALA A 250 0.30 -5.27 -16.71
C ALA A 250 -0.15 -4.35 -17.86
N THR A 251 -1.02 -3.38 -17.56
CA THR A 251 -1.54 -2.42 -18.54
C THR A 251 -0.51 -1.34 -18.88
N GLY A 252 0.52 -1.73 -19.66
CA GLY A 252 1.35 -0.78 -20.39
C GLY A 252 0.52 -0.10 -21.48
N ALA A 253 0.45 1.23 -21.46
CA ALA A 253 -0.32 2.00 -22.45
C ALA A 253 0.41 2.05 -23.79
N ALA A 254 -0.21 1.51 -24.85
CA ALA A 254 0.23 1.63 -26.24
C ALA A 254 -0.98 1.83 -27.16
N SER A 255 -0.81 2.66 -28.19
CA SER A 255 -1.92 3.16 -29.03
C SER A 255 -2.15 2.35 -30.31
N ALA A 256 -3.43 2.23 -30.67
CA ALA A 256 -3.97 2.18 -32.04
C ALA A 256 -3.32 1.25 -33.10
N ALA A 257 -4.07 0.19 -33.47
CA ALA A 257 -4.19 -0.29 -34.84
C ALA A 257 -5.62 -0.82 -35.07
N ALA A 258 -6.15 -0.75 -36.30
CA ALA A 258 -7.54 -1.11 -36.59
C ALA A 258 -7.69 -1.93 -37.89
N THR A 259 -8.37 -3.07 -37.81
CA THR A 259 -9.04 -3.84 -38.89
C THR A 259 -9.75 -5.06 -38.24
N GLY A 260 -10.83 -5.64 -38.78
CA GLY A 260 -11.56 -5.37 -40.02
C GLY A 260 -13.04 -5.76 -39.93
N SER A 261 -13.71 -5.90 -41.08
CA SER A 261 -15.18 -5.73 -41.23
C SER A 261 -16.05 -7.00 -41.19
N ALA A 262 -17.32 -6.82 -40.78
CA ALA A 262 -18.52 -7.50 -41.30
C ALA A 262 -19.77 -6.64 -40.92
N THR A 263 -20.33 -5.81 -41.80
CA THR A 263 -21.32 -6.09 -42.87
C THR A 263 -22.67 -6.68 -42.41
N GLU A 264 -23.70 -5.80 -42.36
CA GLU A 264 -25.15 -5.99 -42.64
C GLU A 264 -25.93 -7.18 -41.99
N SER A 265 -27.25 -7.13 -41.74
CA SER A 265 -28.32 -6.34 -42.37
C SER A 265 -29.45 -5.95 -41.39
N SER A 266 -30.33 -5.05 -41.82
CA SER A 266 -31.66 -4.80 -41.24
C SER A 266 -32.62 -4.43 -42.39
N PRO A 267 -33.83 -5.03 -42.46
CA PRO A 267 -35.03 -4.37 -41.95
C PRO A 267 -35.95 -5.39 -41.19
N ALA A 268 -37.19 -5.12 -40.75
CA ALA A 268 -38.14 -4.06 -41.13
C ALA A 268 -39.12 -3.65 -40.01
N VAL A 269 -39.95 -2.65 -40.32
CA VAL A 269 -40.95 -2.02 -39.45
C VAL A 269 -42.31 -2.72 -39.55
N ALA A 270 -43.06 -2.77 -38.45
CA ALA A 270 -44.51 -2.95 -38.44
C ALA A 270 -45.17 -1.90 -37.51
N THR A 271 -46.37 -1.43 -37.85
CA THR A 271 -46.91 -0.14 -37.36
C THR A 271 -48.39 -0.22 -36.98
N SER A 272 -48.73 0.26 -35.77
CA SER A 272 -50.11 0.48 -35.27
C SER A 272 -50.97 -0.80 -35.14
N ALA A 273 -52.14 -0.85 -34.50
CA ALA A 273 -52.97 0.08 -33.70
C ALA A 273 -53.80 -0.83 -32.73
N ALA A 274 -54.58 -0.45 -31.73
CA ALA A 274 -54.97 0.75 -30.98
C ALA A 274 -56.08 0.28 -29.98
N GLY A 275 -56.53 1.14 -29.06
CA GLY A 275 -57.68 0.88 -28.17
C GLY A 275 -57.29 0.53 -26.72
N GLY A 276 -57.94 1.08 -25.69
CA GLY A 276 -58.99 2.11 -25.70
C GLY A 276 -59.20 2.78 -24.33
N SER A 277 -59.77 3.99 -24.33
CA SER A 277 -59.97 4.84 -23.15
C SER A 277 -60.94 4.27 -22.11
N SER A 278 -60.73 4.60 -20.83
CA SER A 278 -61.69 5.46 -20.08
C SER A 278 -61.23 5.81 -18.65
N SER A 279 -61.51 7.06 -18.28
CA SER A 279 -61.53 7.65 -16.93
C SER A 279 -62.82 8.49 -16.84
N PRO A 280 -63.19 9.18 -15.73
CA PRO A 280 -62.64 9.16 -14.37
C PRO A 280 -63.73 8.93 -13.29
N ALA A 281 -63.39 9.10 -12.00
CA ALA A 281 -64.35 9.39 -10.94
C ALA A 281 -63.76 10.45 -9.97
N ILE A 282 -64.62 11.31 -9.39
CA ILE A 282 -64.26 12.45 -8.55
C ILE A 282 -65.04 12.36 -7.23
N PHE A 283 -64.37 12.62 -6.10
CA PHE A 283 -65.02 13.21 -4.93
C PHE A 283 -64.09 14.19 -4.20
N ALA A 284 -64.65 15.33 -3.83
CA ALA A 284 -64.12 16.30 -2.85
C ALA A 284 -65.15 16.36 -1.68
N THR A 285 -65.04 17.11 -0.59
CA THR A 285 -64.38 18.40 -0.26
C THR A 285 -64.00 18.45 1.25
N GLY A 286 -63.30 19.49 1.71
CA GLY A 286 -63.16 19.78 3.14
C GLY A 286 -62.11 20.84 3.49
N ALA A 287 -62.53 22.00 4.02
CA ALA A 287 -61.68 23.11 4.45
C ALA A 287 -62.48 24.05 5.41
N ALA A 288 -61.90 24.97 6.20
CA ALA A 288 -60.48 25.34 6.33
C ALA A 288 -60.02 25.19 7.82
N SER A 289 -59.37 26.09 8.58
CA SER A 289 -58.95 27.50 8.39
C SER A 289 -57.72 27.84 9.27
N ALA A 290 -57.28 29.10 9.24
CA ALA A 290 -56.08 29.61 9.91
C ALA A 290 -56.32 30.17 11.33
N ALA A 291 -55.25 30.26 12.13
CA ALA A 291 -54.86 31.46 12.88
C ALA A 291 -53.43 31.34 13.48
N SER A 292 -52.68 32.44 13.50
CA SER A 292 -51.44 32.61 14.30
C SER A 292 -51.71 33.50 15.53
N PRO A 293 -50.79 33.57 16.50
CA PRO A 293 -50.31 34.90 16.92
C PRO A 293 -48.77 34.99 17.16
N VAL A 294 -48.29 36.18 17.56
CA VAL A 294 -46.89 36.64 17.65
C VAL A 294 -46.76 37.61 18.87
N SER A 295 -45.64 37.78 19.58
CA SER A 295 -44.27 37.26 19.42
C SER A 295 -43.90 36.27 20.56
N THR A 296 -42.90 36.34 21.46
CA THR A 296 -41.74 37.22 21.83
C THR A 296 -40.91 36.37 22.85
N ASP A 297 -39.60 36.49 23.13
CA ASP A 297 -38.39 37.16 22.60
C ASP A 297 -37.16 36.64 23.41
N ALA A 298 -36.01 37.35 23.39
CA ALA A 298 -34.85 37.26 24.30
C ALA A 298 -33.87 36.06 24.12
N ALA A 299 -32.77 36.32 23.42
CA ALA A 299 -31.54 35.54 23.56
C ALA A 299 -30.86 35.85 24.91
N SER A 300 -30.14 34.86 25.48
CA SER A 300 -29.27 35.07 26.63
C SER A 300 -27.87 34.55 26.31
N VAL A 301 -26.89 35.47 26.22
CA VAL A 301 -25.47 35.17 26.05
C VAL A 301 -24.78 35.60 27.34
N ILE A 302 -24.09 34.66 27.99
CA ILE A 302 -23.33 34.95 29.21
C ILE A 302 -21.93 35.43 28.83
N PRO A 303 -21.52 36.67 29.17
CA PRO A 303 -20.14 37.10 29.03
C PRO A 303 -19.28 36.53 30.17
N ILE A 304 -18.03 36.21 29.87
CA ILE A 304 -16.95 36.12 30.87
C ILE A 304 -15.82 37.05 30.44
N ASP A 305 -15.19 37.69 31.42
CA ASP A 305 -14.40 38.89 31.20
C ASP A 305 -12.99 38.60 30.66
N ALA A 306 -12.38 39.61 30.04
CA ALA A 306 -11.00 39.54 29.56
C ALA A 306 -10.02 40.03 30.64
N THR A 307 -8.81 39.47 30.68
CA THR A 307 -7.72 40.05 31.47
C THR A 307 -6.41 39.97 30.68
N SER A 308 -5.79 41.12 30.48
CA SER A 308 -4.64 41.28 29.59
C SER A 308 -3.32 41.07 30.31
N THR A 309 -2.43 40.24 29.74
CA THR A 309 -0.99 40.22 30.04
C THR A 309 -0.20 40.27 28.75
N ALA A 310 0.89 41.04 28.72
CA ALA A 310 1.52 41.50 27.49
C ALA A 310 2.69 40.64 26.98
N THR A 311 3.04 40.95 25.73
CA THR A 311 4.23 40.65 24.91
C THR A 311 5.57 40.56 25.68
N PRO A 312 6.59 39.84 25.12
CA PRO A 312 7.42 40.44 24.06
C PRO A 312 7.51 39.61 22.77
N ALA A 313 7.74 40.31 21.66
CA ALA A 313 8.14 39.73 20.38
C ALA A 313 9.68 39.78 20.22
N ALA A 314 10.22 38.99 19.29
CA ALA A 314 11.62 39.06 18.87
C ALA A 314 11.72 39.35 17.37
N THR A 315 12.53 40.35 17.00
CA THR A 315 12.79 40.79 15.62
C THR A 315 14.23 40.45 15.16
N PRO A 316 14.54 40.46 13.85
CA PRO A 316 15.60 39.62 13.28
C PRO A 316 16.96 40.30 13.01
N SER A 317 17.99 39.47 12.79
CA SER A 317 19.35 39.74 12.27
C SER A 317 20.10 38.40 12.09
N THR A 318 21.12 38.17 11.24
CA THR A 318 21.76 38.80 10.07
C THR A 318 22.75 37.74 9.47
N SER A 319 23.23 37.75 8.22
CA SER A 319 22.83 38.42 6.96
C SER A 319 23.64 37.85 5.75
N SER A 320 23.01 37.77 4.57
CA SER A 320 23.59 37.86 3.21
C SER A 320 24.81 37.03 2.76
N SER A 321 24.66 36.37 1.61
CA SER A 321 25.64 36.50 0.50
C SER A 321 24.94 36.43 -0.85
N SER A 322 24.95 37.51 -1.62
CA SER A 322 24.31 37.59 -2.95
C SER A 322 25.28 37.13 -4.04
N GLY A 323 24.76 36.44 -5.07
CA GLY A 323 25.49 36.13 -6.30
C GLY A 323 24.63 36.45 -7.52
N ASN A 324 24.95 37.53 -8.24
CA ASN A 324 24.29 37.84 -9.51
C ASN A 324 24.84 36.93 -10.62
N GLY A 325 23.93 36.44 -11.48
CA GLY A 325 24.29 35.59 -12.62
C GLY A 325 23.09 35.40 -13.55
N SER A 326 22.76 36.44 -14.32
CA SER A 326 21.86 36.28 -15.46
C SER A 326 22.63 35.57 -16.58
N ASP A 327 22.09 34.48 -17.12
CA ASP A 327 22.18 34.31 -18.58
C ASP A 327 21.06 33.43 -19.17
N SER A 328 20.98 33.51 -20.49
CA SER A 328 19.88 33.09 -21.35
C SER A 328 19.74 31.58 -21.45
N GLY A 329 18.50 31.09 -21.42
CA GLY A 329 18.23 29.68 -21.67
C GLY A 329 18.57 29.27 -23.11
N SER A 330 19.30 28.17 -23.26
CA SER A 330 19.46 27.45 -24.53
C SER A 330 19.38 25.95 -24.28
N ALA A 331 18.44 25.28 -24.94
CA ALA A 331 18.32 23.83 -24.87
C ALA A 331 19.39 23.15 -25.74
N SER A 332 20.04 22.10 -25.23
CA SER A 332 20.88 21.20 -26.04
C SER A 332 21.02 19.82 -25.41
N THR A 333 20.33 18.86 -26.04
CA THR A 333 20.77 17.49 -26.36
C THR A 333 21.65 16.69 -25.39
N ASN A 334 21.14 15.50 -25.02
CA ASN A 334 21.92 14.38 -24.49
C ASN A 334 23.28 14.22 -25.20
N THR A 335 24.38 14.30 -24.45
CA THR A 335 25.69 13.79 -24.88
C THR A 335 26.34 13.05 -23.71
N SER A 336 26.81 11.83 -23.95
CA SER A 336 27.32 10.92 -22.92
C SER A 336 28.74 11.28 -22.47
N VAL A 337 28.88 12.19 -21.51
CA VAL A 337 30.16 12.55 -20.89
C VAL A 337 30.23 11.94 -19.48
N ALA A 338 31.05 10.88 -19.32
CA ALA A 338 31.27 10.25 -18.03
C ALA A 338 32.19 11.12 -17.15
N GLY A 339 31.66 11.65 -16.06
CA GLY A 339 32.32 12.60 -15.18
C GLY A 339 31.34 13.21 -14.19
N ALA A 340 31.85 14.01 -13.23
CA ALA A 340 30.99 14.68 -12.25
C ALA A 340 30.09 15.71 -12.96
N GLN A 341 28.77 15.54 -12.81
CA GLN A 341 27.75 16.44 -13.36
C GLN A 341 27.54 17.63 -12.40
N SER A 342 27.27 18.81 -12.95
CA SER A 342 27.07 20.04 -12.17
C SER A 342 25.90 20.85 -12.71
N GLY A 343 25.06 21.37 -11.82
CA GLY A 343 23.89 22.18 -12.18
C GLY A 343 22.61 21.35 -12.33
N PRO A 344 21.61 21.86 -13.09
CA PRO A 344 20.31 21.23 -13.18
C PRO A 344 20.29 19.96 -14.04
N CYS A 345 19.30 19.11 -13.78
CA CYS A 345 19.07 17.86 -14.49
C CYS A 345 17.59 17.71 -14.86
N THR A 346 17.31 17.33 -16.10
CA THR A 346 15.93 17.17 -16.62
C THR A 346 15.36 15.76 -16.38
N ASN A 347 16.23 14.79 -16.08
CA ASN A 347 15.90 13.37 -16.09
C ASN A 347 15.80 12.86 -14.65
N GLU A 348 14.69 13.20 -13.98
CA GLU A 348 14.45 12.88 -12.56
C GLU A 348 14.70 11.40 -12.22
N GLY A 349 15.52 11.14 -11.20
CA GLY A 349 15.92 9.80 -10.79
C GLY A 349 17.04 9.16 -11.62
N ALA A 350 17.56 9.83 -12.66
CA ALA A 350 18.75 9.36 -13.38
C ALA A 350 19.99 9.32 -12.47
N TRP A 351 20.91 8.42 -12.80
CA TRP A 351 22.20 8.23 -12.14
C TRP A 351 23.31 8.59 -13.11
N ALA A 352 24.33 9.31 -12.65
CA ALA A 352 25.54 9.61 -13.40
C ALA A 352 26.73 8.95 -12.68
N CYS A 353 27.38 7.98 -13.32
CA CYS A 353 28.56 7.29 -12.82
C CYS A 353 29.84 7.84 -13.48
N SER A 354 30.92 8.01 -12.70
CA SER A 354 32.21 8.51 -13.18
C SER A 354 32.90 7.55 -14.17
N ALA A 355 33.81 8.08 -14.98
CA ALA A 355 34.50 7.34 -16.05
C ALA A 355 35.31 6.12 -15.56
N ASP A 356 35.78 6.16 -14.32
CA ASP A 356 36.51 5.09 -13.64
C ASP A 356 35.61 4.14 -12.82
N GLY A 357 34.30 4.40 -12.79
CA GLY A 357 33.31 3.64 -12.02
C GLY A 357 33.38 3.84 -10.49
N SER A 358 34.25 4.73 -9.99
CA SER A 358 34.53 4.87 -8.55
C SER A 358 33.57 5.78 -7.78
N SER A 359 32.69 6.51 -8.47
CA SER A 359 31.74 7.44 -7.86
C SER A 359 30.50 7.66 -8.71
N PHE A 360 29.43 8.14 -8.08
CA PHE A 360 28.16 8.44 -8.73
C PHE A 360 27.47 9.69 -8.16
N GLN A 361 26.50 10.18 -8.93
CA GLN A 361 25.54 11.21 -8.54
C GLN A 361 24.14 10.78 -8.98
N ARG A 362 23.11 11.37 -8.38
CA ARG A 362 21.70 11.14 -8.72
C ARG A 362 20.99 12.45 -9.00
N CYS A 363 20.17 12.48 -10.03
CA CYS A 363 19.25 13.57 -10.32
C CYS A 363 18.04 13.48 -9.38
N ALA A 364 17.77 14.56 -8.66
CA ALA A 364 16.61 14.69 -7.76
C ALA A 364 16.19 16.16 -7.64
N SER A 365 14.89 16.43 -7.77
CA SER A 365 14.32 17.79 -7.65
C SER A 365 14.96 18.80 -8.62
N GLY A 366 15.19 18.36 -9.85
CA GLY A 366 15.80 19.14 -10.93
C GLY A 366 17.30 19.43 -10.79
N LEU A 367 18.00 18.85 -9.79
CA LEU A 367 19.43 19.06 -9.54
C LEU A 367 20.21 17.75 -9.40
N TRP A 368 21.48 17.75 -9.80
CA TRP A 368 22.40 16.66 -9.48
C TRP A 368 22.84 16.72 -8.00
N SER A 369 22.86 15.56 -7.34
CA SER A 369 23.43 15.41 -6.00
C SER A 369 24.93 15.75 -5.95
N ALA A 370 25.47 15.93 -4.74
CA ALA A 370 26.92 15.82 -4.54
C ALA A 370 27.45 14.46 -5.01
N VAL A 371 28.74 14.41 -5.36
CA VAL A 371 29.45 13.18 -5.76
C VAL A 371 29.58 12.24 -4.56
N ILE A 372 29.15 11.00 -4.72
CA ILE A 372 29.20 9.93 -3.72
C ILE A 372 30.19 8.87 -4.22
N SER A 373 31.20 8.54 -3.42
CA SER A 373 32.14 7.45 -3.74
C SER A 373 31.47 6.08 -3.63
N MET A 374 31.85 5.15 -4.50
CA MET A 374 31.51 3.73 -4.38
C MET A 374 32.24 3.09 -3.19
N GLU A 375 31.61 2.08 -2.59
CA GLU A 375 32.22 1.27 -1.54
C GLU A 375 33.42 0.47 -2.07
N SER A 376 34.39 0.18 -1.19
CA SER A 376 35.65 -0.45 -1.56
C SER A 376 35.42 -1.82 -2.22
N GLY A 377 35.95 -1.97 -3.44
CA GLY A 377 35.79 -3.17 -4.25
C GLY A 377 34.54 -3.18 -5.13
N MET A 378 33.69 -2.14 -5.12
CA MET A 378 32.53 -1.98 -6.00
C MET A 378 32.79 -0.90 -7.06
N ALA A 379 32.20 -1.06 -8.24
CA ALA A 379 32.21 -0.03 -9.30
C ALA A 379 30.83 0.06 -9.96
N CYS A 380 30.41 1.28 -10.30
CA CYS A 380 29.22 1.50 -11.13
C CYS A 380 29.56 1.46 -12.63
N THR A 381 28.55 1.26 -13.48
CA THR A 381 28.72 1.32 -14.95
C THR A 381 28.83 2.79 -15.40
N PRO A 382 29.95 3.23 -15.99
CA PRO A 382 30.17 4.64 -16.33
C PRO A 382 29.13 5.26 -17.27
N GLY A 383 28.84 6.56 -17.07
CA GLY A 383 27.88 7.32 -17.88
C GLY A 383 26.57 7.62 -17.16
N VAL A 384 25.57 8.11 -17.90
CA VAL A 384 24.26 8.52 -17.36
C VAL A 384 23.18 7.51 -17.75
N SER A 385 22.43 6.99 -16.77
CA SER A 385 21.39 5.97 -16.95
C SER A 385 20.22 6.15 -15.99
N MET A 386 19.01 5.75 -16.41
CA MET A 386 17.85 5.61 -15.50
C MET A 386 17.97 4.38 -14.58
N THR A 387 18.85 3.43 -14.90
CA THR A 387 19.13 2.24 -14.10
C THR A 387 20.52 2.30 -13.49
N PHE A 388 20.62 2.19 -12.16
CA PHE A 388 21.90 2.09 -11.49
C PHE A 388 22.41 0.64 -11.55
N SER A 389 23.53 0.43 -12.24
CA SER A 389 24.19 -0.86 -12.36
C SER A 389 25.53 -0.82 -11.64
N GLN A 390 25.67 -1.64 -10.59
CA GLN A 390 26.89 -1.79 -9.79
C GLN A 390 27.39 -3.23 -9.85
N ALA A 391 28.70 -3.41 -9.94
CA ALA A 391 29.37 -4.70 -9.96
C ALA A 391 30.51 -4.73 -8.94
N ALA A 392 30.79 -5.92 -8.38
CA ALA A 392 32.03 -6.13 -7.67
C ALA A 392 33.19 -6.07 -8.67
N THR A 393 34.15 -5.19 -8.43
CA THR A 393 35.43 -5.19 -9.15
C THR A 393 36.10 -6.56 -8.97
N ALA A 394 36.76 -7.06 -10.01
CA ALA A 394 37.29 -8.41 -10.05
C ALA A 394 38.54 -8.58 -9.15
N GLY A 395 38.32 -8.62 -7.83
CA GLY A 395 39.34 -8.87 -6.83
C GLY A 395 40.07 -10.18 -7.14
N LYS A 396 41.38 -10.10 -7.40
CA LYS A 396 42.25 -11.24 -7.72
C LYS A 396 42.43 -12.12 -6.49
N SER A 397 41.43 -12.95 -6.20
CA SER A 397 41.43 -13.90 -5.09
C SER A 397 42.59 -14.89 -5.24
N LYS A 398 43.67 -14.65 -4.49
CA LYS A 398 44.81 -15.56 -4.39
C LYS A 398 44.38 -16.81 -3.64
N ARG A 399 43.85 -17.81 -4.37
CA ARG A 399 43.57 -19.14 -3.85
C ARG A 399 44.87 -19.79 -3.33
N HIS A 400 45.12 -19.68 -2.03
CA HIS A 400 46.19 -20.42 -1.36
C HIS A 400 45.86 -21.91 -1.38
N LEU A 401 46.47 -22.64 -2.32
CA LEU A 401 46.28 -24.06 -2.50
C LEU A 401 47.05 -24.83 -1.40
N HIS A 402 46.36 -25.19 -0.31
CA HIS A 402 46.94 -26.08 0.72
C HIS A 402 46.98 -27.52 0.20
N SER A 403 48.16 -27.97 -0.19
CA SER A 403 48.42 -29.34 -0.67
C SER A 403 48.51 -30.34 0.48
N HIS A 404 47.36 -30.84 0.95
CA HIS A 404 47.32 -32.02 1.82
C HIS A 404 47.69 -33.29 1.04
N MET A 405 48.99 -33.57 0.94
CA MET A 405 49.54 -34.81 0.42
C MET A 405 49.08 -35.99 1.31
N ARG A 406 48.13 -36.80 0.82
CA ARG A 406 47.82 -38.09 1.43
C ARG A 406 49.00 -39.03 1.22
N ARG A 407 49.39 -39.74 2.28
CA ARG A 407 50.25 -40.92 2.16
C ARG A 407 49.43 -42.02 1.49
N HIS A 408 50.00 -42.65 0.47
CA HIS A 408 49.72 -44.04 0.13
C HIS A 408 51.02 -44.81 0.23
N ALA A 409 50.93 -46.08 0.64
CA ALA A 409 52.08 -46.95 0.80
C ALA A 409 52.23 -47.83 -0.44
N GLU A 410 53.48 -48.09 -0.83
CA GLU A 410 53.83 -49.28 -1.58
C GLU A 410 54.81 -50.11 -0.75
N LEU A 411 54.68 -51.43 -0.90
CA LEU A 411 55.58 -52.44 -0.35
C LEU A 411 56.57 -52.88 -1.45
N HIS A 412 57.35 -53.90 -1.15
CA HIS A 412 58.54 -54.34 -1.92
C HIS A 412 59.73 -53.37 -1.76
N GLY A 413 60.94 -53.82 -1.42
CA GLY A 413 61.38 -55.17 -1.04
C GLY A 413 62.83 -55.39 -1.44
N GLU A 414 63.58 -56.19 -0.66
CA GLU A 414 64.96 -56.64 -0.95
C GLU A 414 66.05 -55.53 -0.93
N SER A 415 67.30 -55.77 -0.49
CA SER A 415 67.89 -56.89 0.27
C SER A 415 69.26 -56.49 0.89
N LEU A 416 69.91 -57.45 1.56
CA LEU A 416 71.35 -57.59 1.86
C LEU A 416 72.01 -56.80 3.01
N HIS A 417 72.51 -57.59 3.97
CA HIS A 417 73.59 -57.39 4.95
C HIS A 417 73.46 -56.29 6.03
#